data_AF-A0A2U1Y6I5-F1
#
_entry.id   AF-A0A2U1Y6I5-F1
#
_cell.length_a   1.000
_cell.length_b   1.000
_cell.length_c   1.000
_cell.angle_alpha   90.00
_cell.angle_beta   90.00
_cell.angle_gamma   90.00
#
_symmetry.space_group_name_H-M   'P 1'
#
loop_
_entity.id
_entity.type
_entity.pdbx_description
1 polymer ?
#
loop_
_entity_poly.entity_id
_entity_poly.type
_entity_poly.pdbx_seq_one_letter_code
_entity_poly.pdbx_strand_id
1 'polypeptide(L)'
;MKIVNLRQGSAEWLAWRDQGVSASDIAVVLGISPYKTPWRLWAEKAGKVPPEDLSGNMFVAHGKRCEPAVRAWFEAKHDTMLFPACAEADHPIIRASFDGLTDDGIPVELKAPSDSVFDEVVALREDATAFRLYSCQVQAQIFVSGTDHGYLVFGRVIEKEDGSLVVDEAVEFRVDRDEAFIADMLQRAEAFMGAVNAGKEPKKDPSRDTYSPASDEEKQEWEVAAMEYRDAAAKIDALKAEIATLTLKQDNAKERLIKQMGQFAQAEASGILITRYISKGRVDYTALLEHHKVAVSDADLDKFRSASSESVKVSVKKAKPTGTQSVGPVVAAAA
;
A
#
# COMPACT_ATOMS: atom_id res chain seq x y z
N MET A 1 27.70 -11.71 14.61
CA MET A 1 26.63 -12.06 13.66
C MET A 1 26.37 -13.56 13.69
N LYS A 2 25.12 -13.99 13.89
CA LYS A 2 24.70 -15.39 13.80
C LYS A 2 23.89 -15.61 12.52
N ILE A 3 24.45 -16.33 11.55
CA ILE A 3 23.75 -16.69 10.31
C ILE A 3 22.63 -17.70 10.61
N VAL A 4 21.46 -17.47 10.03
CA VAL A 4 20.29 -18.34 10.09
C VAL A 4 19.99 -18.84 8.68
N ASN A 5 20.06 -20.15 8.48
CA ASN A 5 19.88 -20.75 7.16
C ASN A 5 18.39 -20.81 6.78
N LEU A 6 17.88 -19.71 6.24
CA LEU A 6 16.49 -19.55 5.80
C LEU A 6 16.44 -19.03 4.37
N ARG A 7 15.49 -19.56 3.59
CA ARG A 7 15.20 -19.03 2.25
C ARG A 7 14.31 -17.80 2.38
N GLN A 8 14.82 -16.64 1.98
CA GLN A 8 14.03 -15.41 1.97
C GLN A 8 12.74 -15.58 1.15
N GLY A 9 11.63 -15.10 1.69
CA GLY A 9 10.29 -15.27 1.13
C GLY A 9 9.60 -16.60 1.46
N SER A 10 10.24 -17.54 2.16
CA SER A 10 9.58 -18.75 2.64
C SER A 10 8.69 -18.50 3.87
N ALA A 11 7.81 -19.44 4.20
CA ALA A 11 6.95 -19.34 5.39
C ALA A 11 7.77 -19.36 6.69
N GLU A 12 8.85 -20.15 6.73
CA GLU A 12 9.79 -20.20 7.86
C GLU A 12 10.51 -18.88 8.04
N TRP A 13 10.89 -18.21 6.94
CA TRP A 13 11.47 -16.88 6.96
C TRP A 13 10.50 -15.82 7.51
N LEU A 14 9.22 -15.88 7.12
CA LEU A 14 8.19 -14.99 7.67
C LEU A 14 7.99 -15.23 9.17
N ALA A 15 7.84 -16.48 9.60
CA ALA A 15 7.70 -16.84 11.01
C ALA A 15 8.93 -16.44 11.84
N TRP A 16 10.12 -16.52 11.25
CA TRP A 16 11.35 -16.03 11.86
C TRP A 16 11.36 -14.51 11.98
N ARG A 17 10.87 -13.75 10.98
CA ARG A 17 10.75 -12.29 11.07
C ARG A 17 9.76 -11.80 12.11
N ASP A 18 8.72 -12.58 12.41
CA ASP A 18 7.69 -12.19 13.37
C ASP A 18 8.17 -12.24 14.83
N GLN A 19 9.23 -13.01 15.13
CA GLN A 19 9.74 -13.17 16.49
C GLN A 19 10.52 -11.93 17.02
N GLY A 20 10.57 -10.81 16.27
CA GLY A 20 11.54 -9.72 16.46
C GLY A 20 11.36 -8.58 15.45
N VAL A 21 12.27 -7.61 15.45
CA VAL A 21 12.26 -6.44 14.55
C VAL A 21 13.25 -6.69 13.41
N SER A 22 12.73 -6.75 12.19
CA SER A 22 13.61 -6.88 11.02
C SER A 22 14.23 -5.53 10.63
N ALA A 23 15.36 -5.54 9.92
CA ALA A 23 16.01 -4.32 9.44
C ALA A 23 15.05 -3.39 8.66
N SER A 24 14.16 -3.95 7.84
CA SER A 24 13.16 -3.19 7.10
C SER A 24 12.00 -2.67 7.95
N ASP A 25 11.81 -3.19 9.17
CA ASP A 25 10.81 -2.68 10.11
C ASP A 25 11.28 -1.40 10.83
N ILE A 26 12.58 -1.09 10.81
CA ILE A 26 13.15 0.02 11.59
C ILE A 26 12.51 1.36 11.23
N ALA A 27 12.36 1.68 9.95
CA ALA A 27 11.69 2.91 9.55
C ALA A 27 10.24 3.03 10.08
N VAL A 28 9.56 1.90 10.27
CA VAL A 28 8.22 1.85 10.85
C VAL A 28 8.28 2.06 12.36
N VAL A 29 9.22 1.40 13.05
CA VAL A 29 9.46 1.55 14.49
C VAL A 29 9.86 2.99 14.85
N LEU A 30 10.63 3.65 13.99
CA LEU A 30 10.98 5.07 14.14
C LEU A 30 9.82 6.02 13.83
N GLY A 31 8.74 5.54 13.23
CA GLY A 31 7.56 6.34 12.87
C GLY A 31 7.71 7.19 11.61
N ILE A 32 8.76 6.97 10.81
CA ILE A 32 9.04 7.74 9.59
C ILE A 32 8.52 7.09 8.31
N SER A 33 8.14 5.81 8.36
CA SER A 33 7.63 5.10 7.18
C SER A 33 6.28 5.68 6.72
N PRO A 34 6.14 6.06 5.43
CA PRO A 34 4.86 6.49 4.88
C PRO A 34 3.91 5.31 4.60
N TYR A 35 4.45 4.09 4.50
CA TYR A 35 3.69 2.91 4.10
C TYR A 35 3.02 2.19 5.27
N LYS A 36 3.64 2.25 6.46
CA LYS A 36 3.16 1.51 7.63
C LYS A 36 3.40 2.32 8.91
N THR A 37 2.41 2.33 9.80
CA THR A 37 2.50 2.95 11.13
C THR A 37 3.08 1.96 12.15
N PRO A 38 3.64 2.44 13.28
CA PRO A 38 4.04 1.57 14.38
C PRO A 38 2.89 0.69 14.88
N TRP A 39 1.67 1.24 14.96
CA TRP A 39 0.49 0.48 15.36
C TRP A 39 0.20 -0.68 14.41
N ARG A 40 0.23 -0.41 13.09
CA ARG A 40 -0.03 -1.43 12.08
C ARG A 40 0.99 -2.57 12.16
N LEU A 41 2.27 -2.26 12.34
CA LEU A 41 3.32 -3.27 12.52
C LEU A 41 3.11 -4.07 13.81
N TRP A 42 2.73 -3.41 14.91
CA TRP A 42 2.43 -4.09 16.18
C TRP A 42 1.26 -5.07 16.00
N ALA A 43 0.19 -4.66 15.32
CA ALA A 43 -0.98 -5.49 15.08
C ALA A 43 -0.66 -6.73 14.23
N GLU A 44 0.26 -6.58 13.26
CA GLU A 44 0.78 -7.69 12.45
C GLU A 44 1.59 -8.68 13.32
N LYS A 45 2.60 -8.18 14.06
CA LYS A 45 3.43 -9.05 14.90
C LYS A 45 2.68 -9.69 16.07
N ALA A 46 1.65 -9.03 16.59
CA ALA A 46 0.75 -9.58 17.60
C ALA A 46 -0.30 -10.57 17.04
N GLY A 47 -0.29 -10.85 15.73
CA GLY A 47 -1.23 -11.74 15.08
C GLY A 47 -2.68 -11.24 15.06
N LYS A 48 -2.90 -9.94 15.30
CA LYS A 48 -4.24 -9.32 15.33
C LYS A 48 -4.75 -9.02 13.94
N VAL A 49 -3.85 -8.72 13.01
CA VAL A 49 -4.18 -8.43 11.62
C VAL A 49 -3.17 -9.14 10.72
N PRO A 50 -3.59 -9.81 9.63
CA PRO A 50 -2.64 -10.39 8.70
C PRO A 50 -1.80 -9.29 8.04
N PRO A 51 -0.53 -9.59 7.69
CA PRO A 51 0.28 -8.71 6.84
C PRO A 51 -0.45 -8.34 5.55
N GLU A 52 -0.14 -7.16 5.02
CA GLU A 52 -0.70 -6.73 3.73
C GLU A 52 -0.26 -7.68 2.60
N ASP A 53 -1.22 -8.12 1.79
CA ASP A 53 -0.92 -8.92 0.61
C ASP A 53 -0.45 -7.99 -0.53
N LEU A 54 0.87 -7.93 -0.70
CA LEU A 54 1.52 -7.13 -1.72
C LEU A 54 1.72 -7.89 -3.04
N SER A 55 1.17 -9.10 -3.19
CA SER A 55 1.41 -9.94 -4.37
C SER A 55 0.88 -9.31 -5.68
N GLY A 56 -0.18 -8.51 -5.60
CA GLY A 56 -0.71 -7.73 -6.72
C GLY A 56 -0.05 -6.36 -6.96
N ASN A 57 0.92 -5.95 -6.13
CA ASN A 57 1.54 -4.63 -6.27
C ASN A 57 2.63 -4.67 -7.36
N MET A 58 2.34 -4.00 -8.49
CA MET A 58 3.26 -3.94 -9.64
C MET A 58 4.62 -3.34 -9.30
N PHE A 59 4.70 -2.38 -8.38
CA PHE A 59 5.98 -1.78 -7.96
C PHE A 59 6.83 -2.77 -7.16
N VAL A 60 6.21 -3.56 -6.28
CA VAL A 60 6.90 -4.62 -5.52
C VAL A 60 7.38 -5.72 -6.45
N ALA A 61 6.54 -6.13 -7.41
CA ALA A 61 6.91 -7.12 -8.43
C ALA A 61 8.07 -6.62 -9.31
N HIS A 62 8.02 -5.35 -9.74
CA HIS A 62 9.08 -4.71 -10.50
C HIS A 62 10.41 -4.72 -9.73
N GLY A 63 10.40 -4.25 -8.48
CA GLY A 63 11.60 -4.21 -7.64
C GLY A 63 12.28 -5.58 -7.51
N LYS A 64 11.50 -6.62 -7.18
CA LYS A 64 12.01 -8.01 -7.09
C LYS A 64 12.57 -8.53 -8.41
N ARG A 65 11.96 -8.16 -9.53
CA ARG A 65 12.41 -8.57 -10.87
C ARG A 65 13.73 -7.92 -11.24
N CYS A 66 13.92 -6.66 -10.85
CA CYS A 66 15.05 -5.82 -11.24
C CYS A 66 16.26 -5.94 -10.28
N GLU A 67 16.04 -6.31 -9.02
CA GLU A 67 17.11 -6.46 -8.00
C GLU A 67 18.32 -7.29 -8.47
N PRO A 68 18.17 -8.44 -9.17
CA PRO A 68 19.32 -9.20 -9.67
C PRO A 68 20.21 -8.42 -10.64
N ALA A 69 19.65 -7.50 -11.44
CA ALA A 69 20.44 -6.65 -12.34
C ALA A 69 21.25 -5.61 -11.55
N VAL A 70 20.66 -5.01 -10.52
CA VAL A 70 21.35 -4.07 -9.62
C VAL A 70 22.47 -4.77 -8.84
N ARG A 71 22.22 -6.01 -8.39
CA ARG A 71 23.23 -6.86 -7.76
C ARG A 71 24.43 -7.10 -8.67
N ALA A 72 24.18 -7.60 -9.88
CA ALA A 72 25.24 -7.88 -10.85
C ALA A 72 26.04 -6.62 -11.21
N TRP A 73 25.38 -5.46 -11.27
CA TRP A 73 26.06 -4.18 -11.48
C TRP A 73 27.01 -3.84 -10.31
N PHE A 74 26.57 -4.03 -9.06
CA PHE A 74 27.41 -3.77 -7.89
C PHE A 74 28.60 -4.75 -7.82
N GLU A 75 28.33 -6.04 -8.02
CA GLU A 75 29.35 -7.10 -8.05
C GLU A 75 30.44 -6.80 -9.08
N ALA A 76 30.06 -6.42 -10.30
CA ALA A 76 30.99 -6.07 -11.37
C ALA A 76 31.79 -4.78 -11.08
N LYS A 77 31.17 -3.79 -10.44
CA LYS A 77 31.83 -2.52 -10.10
C LYS A 77 32.88 -2.68 -9.00
N HIS A 78 32.61 -3.53 -8.01
CA HIS A 78 33.46 -3.71 -6.82
C HIS A 78 34.32 -4.97 -6.85
N ASP A 79 34.25 -5.77 -7.92
CA ASP A 79 34.95 -7.05 -8.06
C ASP A 79 34.72 -7.98 -6.86
N THR A 80 33.45 -8.09 -6.44
CA THR A 80 33.00 -8.88 -5.28
C THR A 80 31.81 -9.74 -5.67
N MET A 81 31.55 -10.79 -4.89
CA MET A 81 30.28 -11.53 -4.94
C MET A 81 29.41 -11.14 -3.75
N LEU A 82 28.10 -11.00 -3.97
CA LEU A 82 27.14 -10.67 -2.91
C LEU A 82 26.36 -11.90 -2.49
N PHE A 83 26.47 -12.28 -1.21
CA PHE A 83 25.80 -13.42 -0.62
C PHE A 83 24.51 -13.01 0.11
N PRO A 84 23.31 -13.38 -0.39
CA PRO A 84 22.08 -13.18 0.37
C PRO A 84 22.09 -14.05 1.62
N ALA A 85 21.76 -13.47 2.76
CA ALA A 85 21.76 -14.18 4.04
C ALA A 85 20.67 -13.68 4.98
N CYS A 86 20.28 -14.51 5.94
CA CYS A 86 19.53 -14.08 7.11
C CYS A 86 20.44 -14.17 8.32
N ALA A 87 20.44 -13.16 9.18
CA ALA A 87 21.21 -13.21 10.42
C ALA A 87 20.53 -12.46 11.56
N GLU A 88 20.99 -12.78 12.76
CA GLU A 88 20.62 -12.12 14.00
C GLU A 88 21.87 -11.52 14.64
N ALA A 89 21.70 -10.37 15.30
CA ALA A 89 22.71 -9.87 16.22
C ALA A 89 22.74 -10.76 17.48
N ASP A 90 23.80 -10.64 18.30
CA ASP A 90 23.79 -11.24 19.64
C ASP A 90 22.70 -10.61 20.54
N HIS A 91 22.14 -9.49 20.09
CA HIS A 91 20.87 -8.92 20.54
C HIS A 91 19.71 -9.57 19.76
N PRO A 92 18.95 -10.52 20.35
CA PRO A 92 18.08 -11.43 19.60
C PRO A 92 16.82 -10.75 19.03
N ILE A 93 16.60 -9.47 19.34
CA ILE A 93 15.44 -8.72 18.86
C ILE A 93 15.65 -8.20 17.44
N ILE A 94 16.89 -7.84 17.05
CA ILE A 94 17.16 -7.30 15.71
C ILE A 94 17.56 -8.42 14.76
N ARG A 95 16.89 -8.46 13.62
CA ARG A 95 17.10 -9.45 12.57
C ARG A 95 17.34 -8.78 11.22
N ALA A 96 18.26 -9.29 10.43
CA ALA A 96 18.53 -8.77 9.09
C ALA A 96 18.33 -9.86 8.04
N SER A 97 17.54 -9.54 7.02
CA SER A 97 17.61 -10.20 5.72
C SER A 97 18.46 -9.30 4.85
N PHE A 98 19.61 -9.79 4.43
CA PHE A 98 20.54 -9.05 3.59
C PHE A 98 20.21 -9.35 2.14
N ASP A 99 20.09 -8.32 1.31
CA ASP A 99 20.08 -8.51 -0.12
C ASP A 99 21.43 -9.10 -0.50
N GLY A 100 22.55 -8.51 -0.07
CA GLY A 100 23.88 -9.05 -0.23
C GLY A 100 24.82 -8.76 0.95
N LEU A 101 25.71 -9.69 1.24
CA LEU A 101 26.92 -9.49 2.04
C LEU A 101 28.13 -9.65 1.12
N THR A 102 29.10 -8.73 1.21
CA THR A 102 30.42 -8.92 0.55
C THR A 102 31.21 -10.03 1.24
N ASP A 103 32.38 -10.38 0.68
CA ASP A 103 33.32 -11.33 1.30
C ASP A 103 33.78 -10.90 2.71
N ASP A 104 33.88 -9.59 2.94
CA ASP A 104 34.20 -8.98 4.24
C ASP A 104 32.98 -8.86 5.18
N GLY A 105 31.80 -9.35 4.75
CA GLY A 105 30.56 -9.26 5.52
C GLY A 105 29.91 -7.88 5.52
N ILE A 106 30.30 -6.98 4.61
CA ILE A 106 29.71 -5.64 4.49
C ILE A 106 28.32 -5.78 3.86
N PRO A 107 27.26 -5.25 4.49
CA PRO A 107 25.91 -5.33 3.95
C PRO A 107 25.73 -4.38 2.77
N VAL A 108 25.05 -4.88 1.75
CA VAL A 108 24.63 -4.12 0.56
C VAL A 108 23.12 -4.28 0.40
N GLU A 109 22.41 -3.16 0.52
CA GLU A 109 20.96 -3.06 0.29
C GLU A 109 20.71 -2.55 -1.14
N LEU A 110 19.88 -3.28 -1.89
CA LEU A 110 19.66 -3.04 -3.31
C LEU A 110 18.21 -2.60 -3.56
N LYS A 111 18.03 -1.45 -4.20
CA LYS A 111 16.73 -0.90 -4.55
C LYS A 111 16.63 -0.65 -6.05
N ALA A 112 15.57 -1.18 -6.67
CA ALA A 112 15.15 -0.82 -8.02
C ALA A 112 13.80 -0.09 -7.95
N PRO A 113 13.79 1.22 -7.65
CA PRO A 113 12.57 2.00 -7.49
C PRO A 113 11.96 2.40 -8.85
N SER A 114 10.82 3.09 -8.84
CA SER A 114 10.27 3.73 -10.04
C SER A 114 11.14 4.91 -10.49
N ASP A 115 11.01 5.31 -11.76
CA ASP A 115 11.80 6.42 -12.34
C ASP A 115 11.70 7.71 -11.53
N SER A 116 10.50 8.09 -11.09
CA SER A 116 10.29 9.28 -10.27
C SER A 116 11.05 9.28 -8.94
N VAL A 117 11.11 8.12 -8.29
CA VAL A 117 11.82 7.95 -7.01
C VAL A 117 13.33 7.91 -7.26
N PHE A 118 13.77 7.29 -8.36
CA PHE A 118 15.17 7.31 -8.75
C PHE A 118 15.64 8.75 -9.05
N ASP A 119 14.87 9.52 -9.83
CA ASP A 119 15.17 10.92 -10.14
C ASP A 119 15.28 11.78 -8.87
N GLU A 120 14.38 11.57 -7.89
CA GLU A 120 14.47 12.23 -6.58
C GLU A 120 15.78 11.88 -5.87
N VAL A 121 16.19 10.61 -5.86
CA VAL A 121 17.45 10.17 -5.23
C VAL A 121 18.68 10.76 -5.92
N VAL A 122 18.67 10.83 -7.26
CA VAL A 122 19.75 11.47 -8.02
C VAL A 122 19.83 12.96 -7.67
N ALA A 123 18.70 13.66 -7.65
CA ALA A 123 18.63 15.10 -7.44
C ALA A 123 18.93 15.52 -5.99
N LEU A 124 18.37 14.80 -5.01
CA LEU A 124 18.41 15.17 -3.59
C LEU A 124 19.45 14.39 -2.78
N ARG A 125 20.01 13.30 -3.33
CA ARG A 125 21.02 12.48 -2.65
C ARG A 125 20.55 12.03 -1.27
N GLU A 126 21.27 12.36 -0.20
CA GLU A 126 20.95 11.99 1.18
C GLU A 126 19.71 12.71 1.74
N ASP A 127 19.27 13.78 1.07
CA ASP A 127 18.03 14.48 1.41
C ASP A 127 16.79 13.83 0.78
N ALA A 128 16.96 12.87 -0.13
CA ALA A 128 15.85 12.13 -0.73
C ALA A 128 15.09 11.32 0.31
N THR A 129 13.77 11.29 0.18
CA THR A 129 12.89 10.54 1.09
C THR A 129 13.25 9.06 1.12
N ALA A 130 13.52 8.49 -0.05
CA ALA A 130 13.90 7.08 -0.20
C ALA A 130 15.26 6.78 0.47
N PHE A 131 16.25 7.66 0.36
CA PHE A 131 17.52 7.48 1.03
C PHE A 131 17.32 7.43 2.55
N ARG A 132 16.66 8.43 3.13
CA ARG A 132 16.43 8.52 4.59
C ARG A 132 15.66 7.31 5.13
N LEU A 133 14.74 6.77 4.34
CA LEU A 133 13.98 5.58 4.70
C LEU A 133 14.86 4.34 4.76
N TYR A 134 15.64 4.09 3.70
CA TYR A 134 16.42 2.86 3.57
C TYR A 134 17.78 2.92 4.27
N SER A 135 18.33 4.10 4.55
CA SER A 135 19.54 4.24 5.37
C SER A 135 19.33 3.71 6.78
N CYS A 136 18.13 3.86 7.35
CA CYS A 136 17.74 3.26 8.63
C CYS A 136 17.83 1.72 8.60
N GLN A 137 17.41 1.10 7.48
CA GLN A 137 17.52 -0.33 7.27
C GLN A 137 18.99 -0.77 7.17
N VAL A 138 19.82 0.01 6.48
CA VAL A 138 21.26 -0.26 6.37
C VAL A 138 21.96 -0.13 7.73
N GLN A 139 21.63 0.86 8.55
CA GLN A 139 22.17 0.96 9.93
C GLN A 139 21.84 -0.28 10.78
N ALA A 140 20.65 -0.85 10.63
CA ALA A 140 20.27 -2.08 11.31
C ALA A 140 21.05 -3.29 10.80
N GLN A 141 21.29 -3.37 9.48
CA GLN A 141 22.12 -4.38 8.87
C GLN A 141 23.58 -4.28 9.33
N ILE A 142 24.14 -3.07 9.39
CA ILE A 142 25.48 -2.76 9.94
C ILE A 142 25.58 -3.20 11.40
N PHE A 143 24.54 -2.96 12.20
CA PHE A 143 24.49 -3.45 13.58
C PHE A 143 24.55 -4.99 13.65
N VAL A 144 23.79 -5.69 12.80
CA VAL A 144 23.74 -7.16 12.79
C VAL A 144 25.02 -7.79 12.26
N SER A 145 25.59 -7.25 11.18
CA SER A 145 26.84 -7.73 10.58
C SER A 145 28.04 -7.43 11.48
N GLY A 146 27.98 -6.35 12.26
CA GLY A 146 29.10 -5.87 13.08
C GLY A 146 30.15 -5.11 12.29
N THR A 147 29.83 -4.65 11.08
CA THR A 147 30.73 -3.86 10.23
C THR A 147 30.73 -2.38 10.62
N ASP A 148 31.67 -1.63 10.08
CA ASP A 148 31.83 -0.17 10.24
C ASP A 148 31.03 0.64 9.21
N HIS A 149 30.53 0.00 8.17
CA HIS A 149 29.68 0.60 7.14
C HIS A 149 28.86 -0.45 6.39
N GLY A 150 27.98 0.04 5.52
CA GLY A 150 27.24 -0.71 4.52
C GLY A 150 27.02 0.13 3.26
N TYR A 151 26.44 -0.47 2.23
CA TYR A 151 26.11 0.20 0.99
C TYR A 151 24.60 0.22 0.76
N LEU A 152 24.09 1.35 0.28
CA LEU A 152 22.75 1.50 -0.23
C LEU A 152 22.81 1.85 -1.71
N VAL A 153 22.25 1.00 -2.56
CA VAL A 153 22.30 1.15 -4.01
C VAL A 153 20.89 1.33 -4.55
N PHE A 154 20.69 2.38 -5.34
CA PHE A 154 19.51 2.57 -6.15
C PHE A 154 19.89 2.36 -7.62
N GLY A 155 19.18 1.49 -8.33
CA GLY A 155 19.40 1.25 -9.76
C GLY A 155 18.13 1.48 -10.57
N ARG A 156 18.23 2.30 -11.63
CA ARG A 156 17.25 2.36 -12.71
C ARG A 156 17.54 1.21 -13.68
N VAL A 157 16.59 0.31 -13.80
CA VAL A 157 16.73 -0.90 -14.62
C VAL A 157 15.82 -0.80 -15.83
N ILE A 158 16.40 -0.97 -17.01
CA ILE A 158 15.69 -1.01 -18.29
C ILE A 158 15.69 -2.42 -18.86
N GLU A 159 14.66 -2.73 -19.63
CA GLU A 159 14.54 -3.99 -20.36
C GLU A 159 14.98 -3.78 -21.81
N LYS A 160 15.96 -4.55 -22.25
CA LYS A 160 16.44 -4.54 -23.63
C LYS A 160 15.48 -5.31 -24.55
N GLU A 161 15.68 -5.15 -25.85
CA GLU A 161 14.89 -5.84 -26.88
C GLU A 161 14.93 -7.38 -26.75
N ASP A 162 16.02 -7.93 -26.21
CA ASP A 162 16.20 -9.37 -25.96
C ASP A 162 15.57 -9.85 -24.64
N GLY A 163 14.87 -8.97 -23.92
CA GLY A 163 14.26 -9.24 -22.61
C GLY A 163 15.24 -9.25 -21.44
N SER A 164 16.52 -8.97 -21.67
CA SER A 164 17.49 -8.84 -20.58
C SER A 164 17.29 -7.54 -19.80
N LEU A 165 17.43 -7.62 -18.49
CA LEU A 165 17.36 -6.46 -17.60
C LEU A 165 18.77 -5.95 -17.34
N VAL A 166 19.00 -4.66 -17.61
CA VAL A 166 20.27 -4.00 -17.35
C VAL A 166 20.07 -2.73 -16.55
N VAL A 167 21.06 -2.38 -15.74
CA VAL A 167 21.12 -1.08 -15.09
C VAL A 167 21.47 -0.02 -16.15
N ASP A 168 20.58 0.94 -16.34
CA ASP A 168 20.83 2.13 -17.16
C ASP A 168 21.66 3.14 -16.38
N GLU A 169 21.22 3.44 -15.16
CA GLU A 169 21.88 4.34 -14.22
C GLU A 169 21.77 3.78 -12.80
N ALA A 170 22.81 3.96 -11.98
CA ALA A 170 22.77 3.61 -10.57
C ALA A 170 23.47 4.64 -9.70
N VAL A 171 22.93 4.83 -8.50
CA VAL A 171 23.49 5.65 -7.44
C VAL A 171 23.82 4.76 -6.26
N GLU A 172 25.06 4.85 -5.81
CA GLU A 172 25.56 4.15 -4.62
C GLU A 172 25.86 5.17 -3.52
N PHE A 173 25.48 4.80 -2.29
CA PHE A 173 25.82 5.51 -1.07
C PHE A 173 26.57 4.57 -0.13
N ARG A 174 27.68 5.05 0.43
CA ARG A 174 28.30 4.44 1.60
C ARG A 174 27.60 5.00 2.84
N VAL A 175 27.04 4.12 3.65
CA VAL A 175 26.42 4.47 4.93
C VAL A 175 27.37 4.03 6.03
N ASP A 176 28.04 4.99 6.66
CA ASP A 176 28.93 4.71 7.78
C ASP A 176 28.11 4.39 9.04
N ARG A 177 28.67 3.53 9.89
CA ARG A 177 28.07 3.15 11.17
C ARG A 177 27.85 4.37 12.05
N ASP A 178 26.61 4.63 12.42
CA ASP A 178 26.24 5.68 13.36
C ASP A 178 25.82 5.05 14.69
N GLU A 179 26.74 5.06 15.66
CA GLU A 179 26.48 4.48 16.98
C GLU A 179 25.35 5.19 17.75
N ALA A 180 25.17 6.50 17.55
CA ALA A 180 24.10 7.24 18.22
C ALA A 180 22.74 6.85 17.64
N PHE A 181 22.66 6.75 16.31
CA PHE A 181 21.47 6.25 15.63
C PHE A 181 21.17 4.79 16.01
N ILE A 182 22.18 3.92 16.00
CA ILE A 182 22.03 2.51 16.36
C ILE A 182 21.53 2.38 17.81
N ALA A 183 22.03 3.17 18.74
CA ALA A 183 21.56 3.17 20.12
C ALA A 183 20.08 3.57 20.24
N ASP A 184 19.64 4.65 19.57
CA ASP A 184 18.22 5.07 19.55
C ASP A 184 17.33 4.02 18.87
N MET A 185 17.79 3.47 17.75
CA MET A 185 17.13 2.38 17.02
C MET A 185 16.89 1.18 17.92
N LEU A 186 17.91 0.73 18.66
CA LEU A 186 17.82 -0.41 19.58
C LEU A 186 16.84 -0.14 20.71
N GLN A 187 16.92 1.03 21.34
CA GLN A 187 16.00 1.41 22.42
C GLN A 187 14.54 1.38 21.94
N ARG A 188 14.26 1.89 20.75
CA ARG A 188 12.90 1.91 20.17
C ARG A 188 12.43 0.52 19.76
N ALA A 189 13.32 -0.30 19.19
CA ALA A 189 13.01 -1.68 18.82
C ALA A 189 12.71 -2.55 20.06
N GLU A 190 13.46 -2.38 21.15
CA GLU A 190 13.21 -3.02 22.43
C GLU A 190 11.86 -2.59 23.03
N ALA A 191 11.60 -1.29 23.09
CA ALA A 191 10.33 -0.77 23.59
C ALA A 191 9.14 -1.28 22.76
N PHE A 192 9.31 -1.32 21.44
CA PHE A 192 8.32 -1.84 20.50
C PHE A 192 8.04 -3.33 20.73
N MET A 193 9.08 -4.18 20.80
CA MET A 193 8.89 -5.61 21.07
C MET A 193 8.37 -5.89 22.47
N GLY A 194 8.76 -5.09 23.46
CA GLY A 194 8.16 -5.13 24.79
C GLY A 194 6.65 -4.87 24.74
N ALA A 195 6.20 -3.92 23.92
CA ALA A 195 4.78 -3.63 23.71
C ALA A 195 4.06 -4.76 22.96
N VAL A 196 4.68 -5.38 21.96
CA VAL A 196 4.16 -6.57 21.28
C VAL A 196 3.95 -7.71 22.28
N ASN A 197 4.98 -8.06 23.05
CA ASN A 197 4.95 -9.17 24.01
C ASN A 197 3.96 -8.93 25.16
N ALA A 198 3.81 -7.69 25.62
CA ALA A 198 2.87 -7.31 26.65
C ALA A 198 1.42 -7.14 26.14
N GLY A 199 1.19 -7.24 24.83
CA GLY A 199 -0.12 -6.92 24.23
C GLY A 199 -0.54 -5.46 24.44
N LYS A 200 0.42 -4.55 24.67
CA LYS A 200 0.18 -3.12 24.87
C LYS A 200 0.16 -2.42 23.52
N GLU A 201 -1.02 -1.98 23.10
CA GLU A 201 -1.23 -1.30 21.83
C GLU A 201 -0.50 0.07 21.79
N PRO A 202 0.30 0.35 20.74
CA PRO A 202 0.84 1.69 20.49
C PRO A 202 -0.28 2.69 20.17
N LYS A 203 -0.01 3.99 20.35
CA LYS A 203 -0.96 5.03 19.96
C LYS A 203 -1.23 4.97 18.44
N LYS A 204 -2.50 4.91 18.06
CA LYS A 204 -2.96 5.00 16.66
C LYS A 204 -2.77 6.40 16.10
N ASP A 205 -2.48 6.46 14.81
CA ASP A 205 -2.54 7.67 13.98
C ASP A 205 -3.94 7.77 13.34
N PRO A 206 -4.80 8.72 13.75
CA PRO A 206 -6.16 8.85 13.21
C PRO A 206 -6.23 9.09 11.70
N SER A 207 -5.16 9.58 11.07
CA SER A 207 -5.13 9.85 9.63
C SER A 207 -4.71 8.64 8.79
N ARG A 208 -4.14 7.59 9.42
CA ARG A 208 -3.53 6.45 8.72
C ARG A 208 -4.03 5.09 9.22
N ASP A 209 -4.35 4.99 10.50
CA ASP A 209 -4.77 3.74 11.11
C ASP A 209 -6.28 3.53 11.03
N THR A 210 -6.67 2.26 10.88
CA THR A 210 -8.09 1.90 10.86
C THR A 210 -8.68 2.07 12.25
N TYR A 211 -9.75 2.86 12.35
CA TYR A 211 -10.55 2.94 13.55
C TYR A 211 -11.12 1.56 13.89
N SER A 212 -11.09 1.21 15.17
CA SER A 212 -11.76 0.03 15.70
C SER A 212 -12.30 0.40 17.07
N PRO A 213 -13.57 0.12 17.36
CA PRO A 213 -14.17 0.39 18.67
C PRO A 213 -13.35 -0.26 19.80
N ALA A 214 -13.04 0.51 20.85
CA ALA A 214 -12.16 0.08 21.92
C ALA A 214 -12.93 -0.60 23.04
N SER A 215 -14.03 0.01 23.50
CA SER A 215 -14.87 -0.54 24.58
C SER A 215 -15.90 -1.54 24.04
N ASP A 216 -16.42 -2.40 24.91
CA ASP A 216 -17.46 -3.34 24.52
C ASP A 216 -18.78 -2.61 24.19
N GLU A 217 -19.05 -1.47 24.85
CA GLU A 217 -20.16 -0.58 24.51
C GLU A 217 -20.02 0.02 23.10
N GLU A 218 -18.84 0.58 22.76
CA GLU A 218 -18.59 1.12 21.43
C GLU A 218 -18.68 0.05 20.34
N LYS A 219 -18.22 -1.18 20.63
CA LYS A 219 -18.35 -2.32 19.70
C LYS A 219 -19.80 -2.66 19.46
N GLN A 220 -20.59 -2.76 20.53
CA GLN A 220 -22.01 -3.08 20.43
C GLN A 220 -22.78 -2.00 19.66
N GLU A 221 -22.51 -0.72 19.92
CA GLU A 221 -23.11 0.40 19.18
C GLU A 221 -22.74 0.34 17.68
N TRP A 222 -21.47 0.11 17.37
CA TRP A 222 -21.02 -0.04 15.99
C TRP A 222 -21.67 -1.24 15.28
N GLU A 223 -21.80 -2.38 15.97
CA GLU A 223 -22.43 -3.58 15.41
C GLU A 223 -23.90 -3.36 15.07
N VAL A 224 -24.65 -2.69 15.93
CA VAL A 224 -26.05 -2.32 15.69
C VAL A 224 -26.15 -1.40 14.47
N ALA A 225 -25.39 -0.30 14.44
CA ALA A 225 -25.41 0.65 13.32
C ALA A 225 -24.97 -0.01 12.00
N ALA A 226 -23.97 -0.89 12.04
CA ALA A 226 -23.50 -1.63 10.86
C ALA A 226 -24.55 -2.62 10.33
N MET A 227 -25.30 -3.28 11.22
CA MET A 227 -26.42 -4.15 10.84
C MET A 227 -27.53 -3.35 10.14
N GLU A 228 -27.99 -2.27 10.78
CA GLU A 228 -29.03 -1.40 10.22
C GLU A 228 -28.65 -0.86 8.84
N TYR A 229 -27.40 -0.38 8.68
CA TYR A 229 -26.89 0.11 7.41
C TYR A 229 -26.87 -0.98 6.34
N ARG A 230 -26.38 -2.20 6.65
CA ARG A 230 -26.31 -3.30 5.69
C ARG A 230 -27.69 -3.72 5.21
N ASP A 231 -28.66 -3.81 6.11
CA ASP A 231 -30.03 -4.19 5.78
C ASP A 231 -30.71 -3.14 4.92
N ALA A 232 -30.55 -1.86 5.26
CA ALA A 232 -31.08 -0.75 4.47
C ALA A 232 -30.42 -0.70 3.08
N ALA A 233 -29.09 -0.85 2.99
CA ALA A 233 -28.35 -0.85 1.74
C ALA A 233 -28.82 -1.97 0.81
N ALA A 234 -29.00 -3.19 1.33
CA ALA A 234 -29.51 -4.33 0.55
C ALA A 234 -30.92 -4.07 0.00
N LYS A 235 -31.81 -3.48 0.80
CA LYS A 235 -33.16 -3.09 0.35
C LYS A 235 -33.11 -2.00 -0.72
N ILE A 236 -32.27 -0.99 -0.55
CA ILE A 236 -32.07 0.09 -1.53
C ILE A 236 -31.58 -0.48 -2.85
N ASP A 237 -30.60 -1.40 -2.83
CA ASP A 237 -30.07 -2.01 -4.05
C ASP A 237 -31.12 -2.86 -4.78
N ALA A 238 -31.95 -3.61 -4.04
CA ALA A 238 -33.08 -4.34 -4.61
C ALA A 238 -34.11 -3.41 -5.26
N LEU A 239 -34.49 -2.32 -4.57
CA LEU A 239 -35.42 -1.33 -5.10
C LEU A 239 -34.84 -0.59 -6.30
N LYS A 240 -33.54 -0.30 -6.34
CA LYS A 240 -32.89 0.29 -7.52
C LYS A 240 -32.96 -0.63 -8.73
N ALA A 241 -32.79 -1.94 -8.54
CA ALA A 241 -32.93 -2.92 -9.62
C ALA A 241 -34.39 -2.97 -10.14
N GLU A 242 -35.37 -2.88 -9.25
CA GLU A 242 -36.78 -2.79 -9.62
C GLU A 242 -37.09 -1.48 -10.35
N ILE A 243 -36.63 -0.33 -9.84
CA ILE A 243 -36.75 0.97 -10.49
C ILE A 243 -36.15 0.93 -11.89
N ALA A 244 -34.95 0.37 -12.06
CA ALA A 244 -34.34 0.24 -13.39
C ALA A 244 -35.22 -0.56 -14.35
N THR A 245 -35.85 -1.63 -13.87
CA THR A 245 -36.80 -2.44 -14.66
C THR A 245 -38.06 -1.65 -15.03
N LEU A 246 -38.61 -0.88 -14.08
CA LEU A 246 -39.80 -0.05 -14.30
C LEU A 246 -39.51 1.13 -15.22
N THR A 247 -38.35 1.77 -15.09
CA THR A 247 -37.87 2.82 -15.99
C THR A 247 -37.78 2.31 -17.42
N LEU A 248 -37.19 1.13 -17.64
CA LEU A 248 -37.16 0.53 -18.98
C LEU A 248 -38.56 0.28 -19.55
N LYS A 249 -39.50 -0.21 -18.74
CA LYS A 249 -40.90 -0.39 -19.16
C LYS A 249 -41.57 0.96 -19.49
N GLN A 250 -41.32 1.99 -18.69
CA GLN A 250 -41.83 3.34 -18.88
C GLN A 250 -41.29 3.96 -20.18
N ASP A 251 -39.97 3.86 -20.42
CA ASP A 251 -39.32 4.39 -21.62
C ASP A 251 -39.85 3.70 -22.89
N ASN A 252 -39.96 2.37 -22.88
CA ASN A 252 -40.57 1.63 -24.00
C ASN A 252 -42.03 2.04 -24.26
N ALA A 253 -42.81 2.30 -23.21
CA ALA A 253 -44.18 2.80 -23.36
C ALA A 253 -44.19 4.23 -23.92
N LYS A 254 -43.33 5.11 -23.42
CA LYS A 254 -43.15 6.49 -23.88
C LYS A 254 -42.77 6.54 -25.35
N GLU A 255 -41.85 5.70 -25.82
CA GLU A 255 -41.48 5.62 -27.24
C GLU A 255 -42.66 5.25 -28.13
N ARG A 256 -43.49 4.27 -27.73
CA ARG A 256 -44.72 3.91 -28.45
C ARG A 256 -45.72 5.06 -28.51
N LEU A 257 -45.88 5.81 -27.42
CA LEU A 257 -46.76 6.99 -27.39
C LEU A 257 -46.22 8.11 -28.27
N ILE A 258 -44.91 8.40 -28.24
CA ILE A 258 -44.27 9.37 -29.13
C ILE A 258 -44.45 8.98 -30.60
N LYS A 259 -44.34 7.69 -30.92
CA LYS A 259 -44.59 7.18 -32.27
C LYS A 259 -46.03 7.43 -32.73
N GLN A 260 -47.02 7.20 -31.87
CA GLN A 260 -48.43 7.49 -32.17
C GLN A 260 -48.72 8.99 -32.27
N MET A 261 -48.09 9.80 -31.41
CA MET A 261 -48.16 11.27 -31.43
C MET A 261 -47.62 11.87 -32.74
N GLY A 262 -46.72 11.19 -33.46
CA GLY A 262 -46.24 11.63 -34.77
C GLY A 262 -45.59 13.02 -34.74
N GLN A 263 -46.11 13.97 -35.54
CA GLN A 263 -45.57 15.32 -35.66
C GLN A 263 -46.23 16.36 -34.75
N PHE A 264 -47.31 16.00 -34.04
CA PHE A 264 -48.00 16.94 -33.16
C PHE A 264 -47.07 17.46 -32.06
N ALA A 265 -47.26 18.71 -31.65
CA ALA A 265 -46.49 19.31 -30.56
C ALA A 265 -46.95 18.81 -29.18
N GLN A 266 -48.20 18.38 -29.05
CA GLN A 266 -48.78 17.82 -27.84
C GLN A 266 -49.70 16.63 -28.15
N ALA A 267 -49.84 15.70 -27.22
CA ALA A 267 -50.84 14.64 -27.24
C ALA A 267 -51.34 14.36 -25.82
N GLU A 268 -52.66 14.25 -25.65
CA GLU A 268 -53.29 13.96 -24.36
C GLU A 268 -54.34 12.87 -24.52
N ALA A 269 -54.16 11.74 -23.83
CA ALA A 269 -55.12 10.64 -23.80
C ALA A 269 -54.85 9.73 -22.60
N SER A 270 -55.89 9.09 -22.07
CA SER A 270 -55.78 8.10 -20.98
C SER A 270 -54.99 8.60 -19.75
N GLY A 271 -55.12 9.89 -19.42
CA GLY A 271 -54.42 10.51 -18.29
C GLY A 271 -52.94 10.81 -18.51
N ILE A 272 -52.43 10.68 -19.74
CA ILE A 272 -51.05 11.00 -20.10
C ILE A 272 -51.03 12.20 -21.05
N LEU A 273 -50.31 13.26 -20.66
CA LEU A 273 -49.97 14.40 -21.51
C LEU A 273 -48.50 14.31 -21.94
N ILE A 274 -48.25 14.34 -23.24
CA ILE A 274 -46.92 14.48 -23.83
C ILE A 274 -46.83 15.85 -24.49
N THR A 275 -45.77 16.61 -24.17
CA THR A 275 -45.45 17.88 -24.81
C THR A 275 -44.04 17.82 -25.40
N ARG A 276 -43.91 18.17 -26.68
CA ARG A 276 -42.63 18.31 -27.38
C ARG A 276 -42.17 19.76 -27.27
N TYR A 277 -40.99 19.97 -26.69
CA TYR A 277 -40.33 21.27 -26.64
C TYR A 277 -38.92 21.17 -27.23
N ILE A 278 -38.48 22.24 -27.88
CA ILE A 278 -37.11 22.39 -28.36
C ILE A 278 -36.39 23.30 -27.38
N SER A 279 -35.48 22.76 -26.59
CA SER A 279 -34.56 23.55 -25.78
C SER A 279 -33.29 23.85 -26.57
N LYS A 280 -32.68 25.02 -26.33
CA LYS A 280 -31.32 25.27 -26.81
C LYS A 280 -30.38 24.19 -26.26
N GLY A 281 -29.43 23.75 -27.08
CA GLY A 281 -28.39 22.82 -26.64
C GLY A 281 -27.53 23.40 -25.51
N ARG A 282 -26.81 22.52 -24.81
CA ARG A 282 -25.83 22.93 -23.81
C ARG A 282 -24.73 23.74 -24.50
N VAL A 283 -24.31 24.84 -23.88
CA VAL A 283 -23.13 25.59 -24.32
C VAL A 283 -21.89 24.81 -23.90
N ASP A 284 -21.00 24.54 -24.86
CA ASP A 284 -19.67 24.00 -24.59
C ASP A 284 -18.76 25.16 -24.16
N TYR A 285 -18.55 25.30 -22.85
CA TYR A 285 -17.75 26.39 -22.30
C TYR A 285 -16.26 26.25 -22.64
N THR A 286 -15.74 25.04 -22.82
CA THR A 286 -14.34 24.84 -23.22
C THR A 286 -14.13 25.37 -24.62
N ALA A 287 -14.99 24.95 -25.57
CA ALA A 287 -14.93 25.45 -26.94
C ALA A 287 -15.21 26.97 -27.03
N LEU A 288 -16.13 27.50 -26.21
CA LEU A 288 -16.43 28.92 -26.16
C LEU A 288 -15.23 29.75 -25.68
N LEU A 289 -14.56 29.32 -24.60
CA LEU A 289 -13.39 30.00 -24.06
C LEU A 289 -12.21 29.94 -25.04
N GLU A 290 -11.99 28.81 -25.70
CA GLU A 290 -10.98 28.64 -26.75
C GLU A 290 -11.24 29.57 -27.95
N HIS A 291 -12.49 29.65 -28.43
CA HIS A 291 -12.89 30.56 -29.51
C HIS A 291 -12.62 32.03 -29.17
N HIS A 292 -12.89 32.45 -27.93
CA HIS A 292 -12.60 33.79 -27.45
C HIS A 292 -11.13 34.00 -27.01
N LYS A 293 -10.28 32.97 -27.14
CA LYS A 293 -8.86 32.98 -26.74
C LYS A 293 -8.66 33.39 -25.28
N VAL A 294 -9.61 33.02 -24.41
CA VAL A 294 -9.52 33.25 -22.97
C VAL A 294 -8.78 32.08 -22.35
N ALA A 295 -7.51 32.30 -21.98
CA ALA A 295 -6.75 31.35 -21.18
C ALA A 295 -7.20 31.44 -19.72
N VAL A 296 -7.68 30.33 -19.16
CA VAL A 296 -8.04 30.22 -17.75
C VAL A 296 -7.08 29.22 -17.12
N SER A 297 -6.27 29.66 -16.16
CA SER A 297 -5.40 28.77 -15.41
C SER A 297 -6.17 28.09 -14.27
N ASP A 298 -5.64 26.98 -13.73
CA ASP A 298 -6.21 26.37 -12.51
C ASP A 298 -6.23 27.37 -11.35
N ALA A 299 -5.24 28.27 -11.27
CA ALA A 299 -5.20 29.35 -10.30
C ALA A 299 -6.35 30.38 -10.49
N ASP A 300 -6.87 30.54 -11.70
CA ASP A 300 -8.04 31.38 -11.95
C ASP A 300 -9.34 30.64 -11.60
N LEU A 301 -9.41 29.34 -11.88
CA LEU A 301 -10.56 28.51 -11.47
C LEU A 301 -10.70 28.44 -9.95
N ASP A 302 -9.58 28.30 -9.23
CA ASP A 302 -9.58 28.18 -7.78
C ASP A 302 -10.06 29.46 -7.07
N LYS A 303 -9.95 30.64 -7.70
CA LYS A 303 -10.56 31.89 -7.20
C LYS A 303 -12.09 31.84 -7.14
N PHE A 304 -12.71 30.98 -7.96
CA PHE A 304 -14.16 30.80 -8.03
C PHE A 304 -14.61 29.44 -7.49
N ARG A 305 -13.67 28.61 -7.00
CA ARG A 305 -13.98 27.33 -6.38
C ARG A 305 -14.58 27.58 -4.99
N SER A 306 -15.70 26.92 -4.72
CA SER A 306 -16.31 26.97 -3.39
C SER A 306 -15.42 26.26 -2.35
N ALA A 307 -15.67 26.51 -1.07
CA ALA A 307 -14.97 25.83 0.02
C ALA A 307 -15.06 24.30 -0.15
N SER A 308 -13.96 23.61 0.14
CA SER A 308 -13.92 22.14 0.09
C SER A 308 -14.92 21.57 1.10
N SER A 309 -15.68 20.54 0.70
CA SER A 309 -16.58 19.80 1.57
C SER A 309 -16.04 18.41 1.87
N GLU A 310 -16.33 17.91 3.06
CA GLU A 310 -16.06 16.52 3.41
C GLU A 310 -17.05 15.60 2.67
N SER A 311 -16.56 14.48 2.17
CA SER A 311 -17.40 13.44 1.58
C SER A 311 -17.00 12.09 2.15
N VAL A 312 -18.00 11.32 2.59
CA VAL A 312 -17.81 9.98 3.18
C VAL A 312 -18.34 8.94 2.20
N LYS A 313 -17.51 7.96 1.87
CA LYS A 313 -17.91 6.79 1.08
C LYS A 313 -18.06 5.59 2.00
N VAL A 314 -19.25 5.01 2.03
CA VAL A 314 -19.51 3.76 2.75
C VAL A 314 -19.56 2.60 1.75
N SER A 315 -18.90 1.48 2.06
CA SER A 315 -18.86 0.30 1.19
C SER A 315 -19.06 -0.97 2.00
N VAL A 316 -20.04 -1.79 1.62
CA VAL A 316 -20.31 -3.08 2.26
C VAL A 316 -19.38 -4.14 1.67
N LYS A 317 -18.45 -4.65 2.48
CA LYS A 317 -17.57 -5.76 2.08
C LYS A 317 -18.36 -7.07 2.11
N LYS A 318 -18.26 -7.88 1.04
CA LYS A 318 -18.76 -9.27 1.07
C LYS A 318 -17.92 -10.07 2.07
N ALA A 319 -18.56 -10.90 2.89
CA ALA A 319 -17.83 -11.81 3.77
C ALA A 319 -16.91 -12.70 2.93
N LYS A 320 -15.61 -12.75 3.25
CA LYS A 320 -14.73 -13.79 2.73
C LYS A 320 -15.29 -15.13 3.23
N PRO A 321 -15.43 -16.16 2.38
CA PRO A 321 -15.75 -17.50 2.86
C PRO A 321 -14.65 -17.91 3.84
N THR A 322 -15.02 -18.12 5.10
CA THR A 322 -14.13 -18.68 6.10
C THR A 322 -13.79 -20.10 5.64
N GLY A 323 -12.54 -20.30 5.22
CA GLY A 323 -12.01 -21.63 4.96
C GLY A 323 -12.20 -22.47 6.21
N THR A 324 -12.97 -23.55 6.08
CA THR A 324 -13.07 -24.61 7.08
C THR A 324 -11.66 -25.04 7.47
N GLN A 325 -11.26 -24.75 8.71
CA GLN A 325 -10.12 -25.41 9.33
C GLN A 325 -10.40 -26.91 9.30
N SER A 326 -9.63 -27.64 8.50
CA SER A 326 -9.58 -29.09 8.55
C SER A 326 -8.96 -29.48 9.88
N VAL A 327 -9.80 -29.81 10.85
CA VAL A 327 -9.37 -30.50 12.06
C VAL A 327 -8.87 -31.87 11.61
N GLY A 328 -7.55 -32.05 11.63
CA GLY A 328 -6.92 -33.34 11.36
C GLY A 328 -7.39 -34.39 12.36
N PRO A 329 -7.43 -35.68 11.97
CA PRO A 329 -8.01 -36.73 12.78
C PRO A 329 -7.21 -36.93 14.07
N VAL A 330 -7.93 -36.87 15.20
CA VAL A 330 -7.45 -37.30 16.51
C VAL A 330 -7.22 -38.80 16.43
N VAL A 331 -5.95 -39.21 16.52
CA VAL A 331 -5.57 -40.61 16.68
C VAL A 331 -6.00 -41.05 18.08
N ALA A 332 -7.06 -41.84 18.15
CA ALA A 332 -7.47 -42.51 19.37
C ALA A 332 -6.45 -43.61 19.69
N ALA A 333 -5.74 -43.46 20.80
CA ALA A 333 -5.02 -44.56 21.43
C ALA A 333 -6.04 -45.56 21.98
N ALA A 334 -6.01 -46.79 21.46
CA ALA A 334 -6.64 -47.94 22.07
C ALA A 334 -5.54 -48.84 22.68
N ALA A 335 -5.91 -49.43 23.82
CA ALA A 335 -5.12 -50.24 24.74
C ALA A 335 -4.34 -51.40 24.09
#